data_AF-A0A167UUW3-F1
#
_entry.id   AF-A0A167UUW3-F1
#
_cell.length_a   1.000
_cell.length_b   1.000
_cell.length_c   1.000
_cell.angle_alpha   90.00
_cell.angle_beta   90.00
_cell.angle_gamma   90.00
#
_symmetry.space_group_name_H-M   'P 1'
#
loop_
_entity.id
_entity.type
_entity.pdbx_description
1 polymer ?
#
loop_
_entity_poly.entity_id
_entity_poly.type
_entity_poly.pdbx_seq_one_letter_code
_entity_poly.pdbx_strand_id
1 'polypeptide(L)'
;MMISYTLILAFAATVSSQWIDYPDTGLATMSHYGGLSNTTAASCGCEPLTANYATAALSQMAYGSSSAFGPACGKCFNLTLLNTIASDPPWNLTDAQKKSVIVKITDLCPLSKDGWCDGTQNKLNDGGHQMNFDLAYPSNAIPTDFYPTNASYYGYDDFGVWNISYSVVSCVSDWAGATDVSAQGIVTGLDSSGGCCPTDPTVEGNTTCASYSDEHNLSPDSLPSGALPIMTTPWALSVGVGAVVLSRWLVGF
;
A
#
# COMPACT_ATOMS: atom_id res chain seq x y z
N MET A 1 -7.00 -1.89 63.84
CA MET A 1 -6.24 -2.27 62.64
C MET A 1 -7.17 -2.11 61.45
N MET A 2 -7.14 -0.96 60.75
CA MET A 2 -7.88 -0.77 59.49
C MET A 2 -6.87 -0.75 58.36
N ILE A 3 -6.90 -1.78 57.52
CA ILE A 3 -6.07 -1.88 56.32
C ILE A 3 -6.88 -1.21 55.20
N SER A 4 -6.43 -0.02 54.79
CA SER A 4 -7.03 0.73 53.68
C SER A 4 -6.42 0.21 52.38
N TYR A 5 -7.22 -0.40 51.52
CA TYR A 5 -6.81 -0.86 50.19
C TYR A 5 -7.02 0.27 49.18
N THR A 6 -5.93 0.93 48.77
CA THR A 6 -5.96 1.92 47.70
C THR A 6 -5.96 1.20 46.35
N LEU A 7 -7.10 1.23 45.65
CA LEU A 7 -7.25 0.71 44.30
C LEU A 7 -6.52 1.65 43.32
N ILE A 8 -5.38 1.22 42.77
CA ILE A 8 -4.67 1.98 41.73
C ILE A 8 -5.35 1.67 40.39
N LEU A 9 -6.18 2.58 39.89
CA LEU A 9 -6.63 2.55 38.50
C LEU A 9 -5.44 2.93 37.61
N ALA A 10 -4.86 1.96 36.92
CA ALA A 10 -3.97 2.21 35.81
C ALA A 10 -4.80 2.72 34.63
N PHE A 11 -4.73 4.02 34.36
CA PHE A 11 -5.20 4.58 33.09
C PHE A 11 -4.30 4.05 31.98
N ALA A 12 -4.80 3.07 31.21
CA ALA A 12 -4.19 2.73 29.94
C ALA A 12 -4.40 3.92 28.99
N ALA A 13 -3.37 4.74 28.81
CA ALA A 13 -3.37 5.73 27.75
C ALA A 13 -3.35 4.96 26.43
N THR A 14 -4.47 4.98 25.71
CA THR A 14 -4.51 4.55 24.31
C THR A 14 -3.62 5.50 23.53
N VAL A 15 -2.44 5.03 23.13
CA VAL A 15 -1.60 5.75 22.17
C VAL A 15 -2.33 5.66 20.85
N SER A 16 -3.15 6.68 20.52
CA SER A 16 -3.62 6.87 19.15
C SER A 16 -2.36 6.91 18.29
N SER A 17 -2.27 6.05 17.28
CA SER A 17 -1.10 6.15 16.43
C SER A 17 -1.18 7.43 15.60
N GLN A 18 0.00 7.83 15.16
CA GLN A 18 0.29 9.19 14.72
C GLN A 18 0.03 9.37 13.21
N TRP A 19 -0.62 8.41 12.54
CA TRP A 19 -0.82 8.43 11.09
C TRP A 19 -1.70 9.58 10.63
N ILE A 20 -1.38 10.16 9.47
CA ILE A 20 -2.19 11.21 8.86
C ILE A 20 -3.44 10.55 8.28
N ASP A 21 -4.60 10.98 8.77
CA ASP A 21 -5.86 10.81 8.05
C ASP A 21 -5.95 11.93 7.01
N TYR A 22 -6.15 11.56 5.75
CA TYR A 22 -6.20 12.50 4.64
C TYR A 22 -7.50 12.35 3.88
N PRO A 23 -8.14 13.48 3.49
CA PRO A 23 -9.37 13.44 2.70
C PRO A 23 -9.12 12.85 1.31
N ASP A 24 -10.19 12.42 0.63
CA ASP A 24 -10.13 11.88 -0.73
C ASP A 24 -9.57 12.88 -1.76
N THR A 25 -9.57 14.17 -1.46
CA THR A 25 -8.96 15.20 -2.30
C THR A 25 -8.22 16.21 -1.44
N GLY A 26 -7.07 16.69 -1.91
CA GLY A 26 -6.28 17.64 -1.14
C GLY A 26 -5.08 18.17 -1.90
N LEU A 27 -4.19 18.85 -1.15
CA LEU A 27 -2.90 19.32 -1.63
C LEU A 27 -1.78 18.51 -0.98
N ALA A 28 -0.70 18.34 -1.72
CA ALA A 28 0.50 17.65 -1.27
C ALA A 28 1.73 18.20 -1.99
N THR A 29 2.92 17.80 -1.54
CA THR A 29 4.12 17.90 -2.36
C THR A 29 4.30 16.64 -3.21
N MET A 30 5.04 16.78 -4.30
CA MET A 30 5.50 15.65 -5.10
C MET A 30 6.97 15.83 -5.48
N SER A 31 7.79 14.88 -5.05
CA SER A 31 9.19 14.68 -5.49
C SER A 31 9.26 13.54 -6.51
N HIS A 32 10.48 13.18 -6.91
CA HIS A 32 10.71 11.96 -7.68
C HIS A 32 11.96 11.21 -7.20
N TYR A 33 11.92 9.89 -7.38
CA TYR A 33 13.04 8.99 -7.17
C TYR A 33 13.17 8.01 -8.35
N GLY A 34 14.42 7.70 -8.70
CA GLY A 34 14.73 6.75 -9.75
C GLY A 34 15.05 5.35 -9.22
N GLY A 35 15.22 4.41 -10.15
CA GLY A 35 15.82 3.10 -9.84
C GLY A 35 14.85 2.03 -9.37
N LEU A 36 13.53 2.28 -9.40
CA LEU A 36 12.55 1.21 -9.19
C LEU A 36 12.60 0.23 -10.37
N SER A 37 13.12 -0.97 -10.10
CA SER A 37 13.33 -2.03 -11.10
C SER A 37 12.17 -3.03 -11.11
N ASN A 38 11.94 -3.66 -12.26
CA ASN A 38 10.99 -4.76 -12.40
C ASN A 38 11.45 -6.10 -11.79
N THR A 39 12.52 -6.10 -10.99
CA THR A 39 13.05 -7.30 -10.29
C THR A 39 13.07 -7.16 -8.78
N THR A 40 12.67 -6.00 -8.24
CA THR A 40 12.76 -5.71 -6.81
C THR A 40 11.40 -5.24 -6.28
N ALA A 41 10.98 -5.81 -5.16
CA ALA A 41 9.79 -5.38 -4.44
C ALA A 41 10.05 -4.07 -3.68
N ALA A 42 9.13 -3.14 -3.78
CA ALA A 42 9.07 -1.95 -2.93
C ALA A 42 8.44 -2.27 -1.55
N SER A 43 8.32 -1.27 -0.66
CA SER A 43 7.89 -1.46 0.73
C SER A 43 6.51 -2.09 0.90
N CYS A 44 5.61 -1.93 -0.07
CA CYS A 44 4.32 -2.63 -0.05
C CYS A 44 4.40 -4.11 -0.43
N GLY A 45 5.54 -4.64 -0.86
CA GLY A 45 5.65 -6.03 -1.30
C GLY A 45 4.89 -6.35 -2.60
N CYS A 46 4.56 -5.34 -3.41
CA CYS A 46 4.00 -5.51 -4.75
C CYS A 46 4.86 -6.42 -5.63
N GLU A 47 4.20 -7.18 -6.50
CA GLU A 47 4.87 -7.87 -7.61
C GLU A 47 5.80 -6.89 -8.36
N PRO A 48 7.08 -7.21 -8.59
CA PRO A 48 8.04 -6.26 -9.15
C PRO A 48 7.63 -5.68 -10.52
N LEU A 49 6.86 -6.44 -11.31
CA LEU A 49 6.35 -5.96 -12.60
C LEU A 49 5.36 -4.79 -12.46
N THR A 50 4.84 -4.49 -11.26
CA THR A 50 4.10 -3.25 -10.98
C THR A 50 4.93 -2.00 -11.33
N ALA A 51 6.26 -2.07 -11.29
CA ALA A 51 7.16 -0.99 -11.70
C ALA A 51 7.10 -0.64 -13.20
N ASN A 52 6.46 -1.48 -14.04
CA ASN A 52 6.17 -1.15 -15.43
C ASN A 52 5.05 -0.11 -15.60
N TYR A 53 4.37 0.26 -14.51
CA TYR A 53 3.27 1.21 -14.45
C TYR A 53 3.60 2.37 -13.51
N ALA A 54 2.82 3.46 -13.61
CA ALA A 54 3.06 4.64 -12.79
C ALA A 54 2.81 4.30 -11.32
N THR A 55 3.84 4.49 -10.50
CA THR A 55 3.82 4.17 -9.07
C THR A 55 4.47 5.30 -8.28
N ALA A 56 4.18 5.35 -6.99
CA ALA A 56 4.79 6.32 -6.09
C ALA A 56 5.03 5.72 -4.70
N ALA A 57 5.99 6.30 -4.00
CA ALA A 57 6.12 6.17 -2.56
C ALA A 57 5.24 7.23 -1.88
N LEU A 58 4.64 6.91 -0.74
CA LEU A 58 3.91 7.89 0.07
C LEU A 58 4.67 8.19 1.36
N SER A 59 4.67 9.44 1.83
CA SER A 59 5.31 9.83 3.09
C SER A 59 4.80 8.97 4.25
N GLN A 60 5.71 8.49 5.10
CA GLN A 60 5.46 7.48 6.12
C GLN A 60 4.19 7.68 6.93
N MET A 61 3.92 8.93 7.32
CA MET A 61 2.77 9.23 8.16
C MET A 61 1.44 9.05 7.43
N ALA A 62 1.38 9.28 6.12
CA ALA A 62 0.20 9.01 5.29
C ALA A 62 0.21 7.58 4.69
N TYR A 63 1.40 6.99 4.57
CA TYR A 63 1.55 5.58 4.23
C TYR A 63 0.96 4.64 5.30
N GLY A 64 1.15 5.01 6.58
CA GLY A 64 0.51 4.39 7.74
C GLY A 64 1.26 3.19 8.33
N SER A 65 2.56 3.08 8.04
CA SER A 65 3.44 2.03 8.57
C SER A 65 4.90 2.49 8.54
N SER A 66 5.70 2.02 9.50
CA SER A 66 7.14 2.33 9.59
C SER A 66 8.04 1.14 9.25
N SER A 67 7.47 -0.03 9.02
CA SER A 67 8.20 -1.31 9.01
C SER A 67 7.87 -2.23 7.84
N ALA A 68 6.64 -2.17 7.33
CA ALA A 68 6.14 -3.05 6.28
C ALA A 68 5.10 -2.31 5.43
N PHE A 69 4.26 -3.05 4.71
CA PHE A 69 3.07 -2.51 4.04
C PHE A 69 2.19 -1.71 5.02
N GLY A 70 1.61 -0.61 4.55
CA GLY A 70 0.68 0.26 5.28
C GLY A 70 -0.71 0.30 4.64
N PRO A 71 -1.71 0.96 5.26
CA PRO A 71 -3.06 1.14 4.71
C PRO A 71 -3.11 1.87 3.38
N ALA A 72 -2.05 2.61 3.00
CA ALA A 72 -1.96 3.22 1.68
C ALA A 72 -1.58 2.24 0.56
N CYS A 73 -1.02 1.06 0.88
CA CYS A 73 -0.53 0.13 -0.12
C CYS A 73 -1.62 -0.32 -1.10
N GLY A 74 -1.37 -0.12 -2.38
CA GLY A 74 -2.31 -0.43 -3.45
C GLY A 74 -3.39 0.61 -3.69
N LYS A 75 -3.48 1.69 -2.91
CA LYS A 75 -4.36 2.83 -3.23
C LYS A 75 -3.89 3.54 -4.50
N CYS A 76 -4.84 4.04 -5.28
CA CYS A 76 -4.55 4.83 -6.47
C CYS A 76 -4.95 6.30 -6.30
N PHE A 77 -4.11 7.17 -6.85
CA PHE A 77 -4.27 8.62 -6.77
C PHE A 77 -4.04 9.23 -8.13
N ASN A 78 -4.89 10.20 -8.50
CA ASN A 78 -4.63 11.11 -9.59
C ASN A 78 -3.88 12.33 -9.04
N LEU A 79 -2.63 12.52 -9.44
CA LEU A 79 -1.74 13.59 -8.99
C LEU A 79 -1.61 14.62 -10.11
N THR A 80 -1.89 15.89 -9.82
CA THR A 80 -1.84 16.99 -10.81
C THR A 80 -0.86 18.07 -10.39
N LEU A 81 0.09 18.40 -11.27
CA LEU A 81 1.07 19.47 -11.07
C LEU A 81 0.40 20.84 -10.99
N LEU A 82 0.80 21.67 -10.01
CA LEU A 82 0.29 23.03 -9.84
C LEU A 82 1.39 24.08 -10.05
N ASN A 83 2.46 24.00 -9.26
CA ASN A 83 3.59 24.93 -9.33
C ASN A 83 4.85 24.31 -8.73
N THR A 84 6.00 24.89 -9.03
CA THR A 84 7.30 24.50 -8.47
C THR A 84 7.50 25.14 -7.10
N ILE A 85 8.10 24.40 -6.17
CA ILE A 85 8.36 24.89 -4.80
C ILE A 85 9.79 25.44 -4.68
N ALA A 86 10.76 24.73 -5.24
CA ALA A 86 12.19 25.02 -5.06
C ALA A 86 12.75 26.03 -6.08
N SER A 87 11.93 26.54 -7.00
CA SER A 87 12.38 27.57 -7.96
C SER A 87 12.19 28.98 -7.43
N ASP A 88 13.04 29.90 -7.87
CA ASP A 88 12.93 31.33 -7.56
C ASP A 88 12.85 32.16 -8.84
N PRO A 89 11.70 32.80 -9.14
CA PRO A 89 10.41 32.69 -8.43
C PRO A 89 9.74 31.31 -8.62
N PRO A 90 8.72 30.96 -7.81
CA PRO A 90 7.87 29.80 -8.07
C PRO A 90 7.18 29.89 -9.45
N TRP A 91 7.25 28.81 -10.22
CA TRP A 91 6.60 28.72 -11.53
C TRP A 91 5.18 28.21 -11.39
N ASN A 92 4.21 29.11 -11.55
CA ASN A 92 2.79 28.76 -11.58
C ASN A 92 2.38 28.28 -12.98
N LEU A 93 1.92 27.03 -13.08
CA LEU A 93 1.48 26.45 -14.34
C LEU A 93 0.11 26.99 -14.77
N THR A 94 -0.02 27.31 -16.05
CA THR A 94 -1.32 27.52 -16.68
C THR A 94 -2.06 26.19 -16.82
N ASP A 95 -3.39 26.21 -16.98
CA ASP A 95 -4.18 24.97 -17.11
C ASP A 95 -3.74 24.10 -18.29
N ALA A 96 -3.24 24.71 -19.38
CA ALA A 96 -2.71 23.98 -20.53
C ALA A 96 -1.34 23.30 -20.26
N GLN A 97 -0.63 23.72 -19.21
CA GLN A 97 0.67 23.16 -18.81
C GLN A 97 0.56 22.13 -17.68
N LYS A 98 -0.56 22.12 -16.95
CA LYS A 98 -0.80 21.14 -15.88
C LYS A 98 -0.86 19.75 -16.49
N LYS A 99 -0.12 18.84 -15.89
CA LYS A 99 -0.09 17.41 -16.24
C LYS A 99 -0.53 16.60 -15.04
N SER A 100 -1.20 15.50 -15.32
CA SER A 100 -1.71 14.59 -14.32
C SER A 100 -1.22 13.17 -14.56
N VAL A 101 -1.00 12.42 -13.49
CA VAL A 101 -0.62 11.00 -13.54
C VAL A 101 -1.41 10.24 -12.49
N ILE A 102 -1.95 9.10 -12.89
CA ILE A 102 -2.59 8.17 -11.95
C ILE A 102 -1.54 7.17 -11.50
N VAL A 103 -1.24 7.18 -10.21
CA VAL A 103 -0.23 6.30 -9.60
C VAL A 103 -0.90 5.29 -8.67
N LYS A 104 -0.29 4.12 -8.53
CA LYS A 104 -0.53 3.20 -7.41
C LYS A 104 0.56 3.39 -6.35
N ILE A 105 0.18 3.43 -5.07
CA ILE A 105 1.15 3.46 -3.97
C ILE A 105 1.73 2.07 -3.76
N THR A 106 3.04 1.95 -3.98
CA THR A 106 3.77 0.69 -3.89
C THR A 106 4.94 0.76 -2.92
N ASP A 107 5.31 1.96 -2.50
CA ASP A 107 6.49 2.17 -1.67
C ASP A 107 6.24 3.16 -0.53
N LEU A 108 7.20 3.19 0.39
CA LEU A 108 7.26 4.06 1.53
C LEU A 108 8.33 5.13 1.26
N CYS A 109 7.98 6.40 1.46
CA CYS A 109 8.97 7.45 1.67
C CYS A 109 9.19 7.61 3.18
N PRO A 110 10.31 7.12 3.74
CA PRO A 110 10.49 7.05 5.19
C PRO A 110 10.47 8.42 5.86
N LEU A 111 10.04 8.45 7.12
CA LEU A 111 10.02 9.67 7.91
C LEU A 111 11.46 10.15 8.11
N SER A 112 11.75 11.35 7.61
CA SER A 112 13.04 12.03 7.78
C SER A 112 12.93 13.14 8.84
N LYS A 113 14.08 13.70 9.23
CA LYS A 113 14.13 14.84 10.16
C LYS A 113 13.67 16.13 9.49
N ASP A 114 14.01 16.26 8.22
CA ASP A 114 13.84 17.38 7.30
C ASP A 114 13.53 16.87 5.88
N GLY A 115 13.07 17.75 4.99
CA GLY A 115 12.77 17.42 3.59
C GLY A 115 11.28 17.29 3.29
N TRP A 116 10.94 16.42 2.35
CA TRP A 116 9.57 16.32 1.82
C TRP A 116 8.71 15.28 2.56
N CYS A 117 9.33 14.23 3.12
CA CYS A 117 8.63 13.13 3.76
C CYS A 117 8.60 13.20 5.29
N ASP A 118 8.93 14.36 5.86
CA ASP A 118 8.98 14.63 7.30
C ASP A 118 7.66 15.20 7.89
N GLY A 119 6.61 15.24 7.07
CA GLY A 119 5.26 15.67 7.46
C GLY A 119 4.64 14.71 8.49
N THR A 120 3.93 15.27 9.46
CA THR A 120 3.21 14.54 10.53
C THR A 120 1.84 15.16 10.76
N GLN A 121 1.02 14.59 11.65
CA GLN A 121 -0.24 15.21 12.07
C GLN A 121 -0.07 16.65 12.58
N ASN A 122 1.07 16.99 13.18
CA ASN A 122 1.31 18.28 13.83
C ASN A 122 2.40 19.13 13.15
N LYS A 123 2.92 18.68 12.00
CA LYS A 123 4.02 19.33 11.29
C LYS A 123 3.83 19.18 9.79
N LEU A 124 3.97 20.29 9.07
CA LEU A 124 4.05 20.31 7.61
C LEU A 124 5.50 20.03 7.17
N ASN A 125 5.66 19.45 6.00
CA ASN A 125 6.95 19.29 5.36
C ASN A 125 7.51 20.62 4.85
N ASP A 126 8.72 20.59 4.29
CA ASP A 126 9.40 21.80 3.78
C ASP A 126 8.63 22.51 2.65
N GLY A 127 7.68 21.83 2.00
CA GLY A 127 6.78 22.41 1.00
C GLY A 127 5.44 22.91 1.55
N GLY A 128 5.23 22.82 2.86
CA GLY A 128 4.01 23.30 3.51
C GLY A 128 2.83 22.34 3.45
N HIS A 129 3.04 21.04 3.23
CA HIS A 129 1.99 20.02 3.20
C HIS A 129 2.27 18.87 4.18
N GLN A 130 1.23 18.15 4.60
CA GLN A 130 1.42 16.97 5.46
C GLN A 130 1.88 15.73 4.69
N MET A 131 1.60 15.68 3.38
CA MET A 131 1.85 14.54 2.51
C MET A 131 2.87 14.86 1.44
N ASN A 132 3.71 13.87 1.11
CA ASN A 132 4.53 13.87 -0.09
C ASN A 132 4.33 12.57 -0.86
N PHE A 133 4.16 12.69 -2.17
CA PHE A 133 4.25 11.59 -3.11
C PHE A 133 5.64 11.60 -3.74
N ASP A 134 6.42 10.54 -3.58
CA ASP A 134 7.69 10.40 -4.28
C ASP A 134 7.46 9.57 -5.54
N LEU A 135 7.40 10.23 -6.69
CA LEU A 135 7.04 9.58 -7.95
C LEU A 135 8.19 8.69 -8.43
N ALA A 136 7.89 7.43 -8.80
CA ALA A 136 8.89 6.56 -9.43
C ALA A 136 9.17 7.05 -10.87
N TYR A 137 10.16 7.92 -11.00
CA TYR A 137 10.48 8.64 -12.23
C TYR A 137 12.00 8.85 -12.34
N PRO A 138 12.60 8.71 -13.54
CA PRO A 138 11.97 8.34 -14.81
C PRO A 138 11.47 6.89 -14.82
N SER A 139 10.37 6.64 -15.54
CA SER A 139 9.83 5.29 -15.78
C SER A 139 9.18 5.20 -17.16
N ASN A 140 9.07 3.99 -17.72
CA ASN A 140 8.45 3.79 -19.04
C ASN A 140 6.94 4.08 -19.05
N ALA A 141 6.31 4.11 -17.87
CA ALA A 141 4.88 4.36 -17.71
C ALA A 141 4.52 5.85 -17.73
N ILE A 142 5.51 6.73 -17.54
CA ILE A 142 5.32 8.17 -17.36
C ILE A 142 6.06 8.86 -18.51
N PRO A 143 5.38 9.72 -19.30
CA PRO A 143 6.02 10.46 -20.38
C PRO A 143 7.26 11.21 -19.89
N THR A 144 8.33 11.22 -20.69
CA THR A 144 9.60 11.90 -20.35
C THR A 144 9.46 13.42 -20.24
N ASP A 145 8.35 13.98 -20.73
CA ASP A 145 8.02 15.39 -20.61
C ASP A 145 7.02 15.66 -19.47
N PHE A 146 6.70 14.68 -18.62
CA PHE A 146 5.70 14.79 -17.56
C PHE A 146 5.95 15.97 -16.63
N TYR A 147 7.20 16.21 -16.23
CA TYR A 147 7.60 17.44 -15.55
C TYR A 147 7.85 18.54 -16.59
N PRO A 148 7.04 19.62 -16.61
CA PRO A 148 7.28 20.75 -17.51
C PRO A 148 8.62 21.41 -17.20
N THR A 149 9.27 21.92 -18.24
CA THR A 149 10.56 22.60 -18.13
C THR A 149 10.46 24.03 -18.65
N ASN A 150 11.25 24.94 -18.08
CA ASN A 150 11.46 26.29 -18.62
C ASN A 150 12.93 26.68 -18.42
N ALA A 151 13.82 25.85 -18.95
CA ALA A 151 15.27 26.00 -18.79
C ALA A 151 15.80 27.33 -19.34
N SER A 152 15.15 27.92 -20.35
CA SER A 152 15.51 29.25 -20.86
C SER A 152 15.35 30.36 -19.82
N TYR A 153 14.41 30.21 -18.88
CA TYR A 153 14.17 31.21 -17.83
C TYR A 153 14.94 30.86 -16.53
N TYR A 154 14.89 29.60 -16.10
CA TYR A 154 15.45 29.18 -14.80
C TYR A 154 16.91 28.70 -14.86
N GLY A 155 17.41 28.31 -16.04
CA GLY A 155 18.77 27.78 -16.20
C GLY A 155 18.92 26.28 -15.90
N TYR A 156 17.82 25.59 -15.56
CA TYR A 156 17.76 24.15 -15.31
C TYR A 156 16.38 23.60 -15.73
N ASP A 157 16.29 22.29 -15.93
CA ASP A 157 15.09 21.59 -16.43
C ASP A 157 14.34 20.81 -15.34
N ASP A 158 15.03 20.34 -14.30
CA ASP A 158 14.42 19.65 -13.16
C ASP A 158 14.24 20.59 -11.94
N PHE A 159 12.99 20.79 -11.55
CA PHE A 159 12.63 21.59 -10.38
C PHE A 159 12.66 20.80 -9.06
N GLY A 160 12.86 19.49 -9.12
CA GLY A 160 12.97 18.56 -8.00
C GLY A 160 11.65 18.28 -7.28
N VAL A 161 10.93 19.33 -6.87
CA VAL A 161 9.71 19.21 -6.07
C VAL A 161 8.61 20.19 -6.51
N TRP A 162 7.38 19.68 -6.50
CA TRP A 162 6.20 20.37 -6.98
C TRP A 162 5.09 20.40 -5.93
N ASN A 163 4.34 21.49 -5.90
CA ASN A 163 3.01 21.49 -5.31
C ASN A 163 2.05 20.76 -6.25
N ILE A 164 1.26 19.86 -5.70
CA ILE A 164 0.25 19.10 -6.43
C ILE A 164 -1.12 19.18 -5.76
N SER A 165 -2.16 18.97 -6.55
CA SER A 165 -3.44 18.49 -6.04
C SER A 165 -3.53 16.98 -6.25
N TYR A 166 -4.12 16.27 -5.30
CA TYR A 166 -4.38 14.84 -5.43
C TYR A 166 -5.88 14.55 -5.31
N SER A 167 -6.31 13.44 -5.92
CA SER A 167 -7.58 12.79 -5.63
C SER A 167 -7.41 11.28 -5.54
N VAL A 168 -8.01 10.63 -4.55
CA VAL A 168 -8.16 9.18 -4.50
C VAL A 168 -9.07 8.76 -5.66
N VAL A 169 -8.65 7.74 -6.42
CA VAL A 169 -9.36 7.22 -7.60
C VAL A 169 -9.40 5.70 -7.57
N SER A 170 -10.23 5.09 -8.42
CA SER A 170 -10.27 3.63 -8.52
C SER A 170 -9.06 3.16 -9.32
N CYS A 171 -8.24 2.30 -8.74
CA CYS A 171 -7.23 1.54 -9.45
C CYS A 171 -7.87 0.75 -10.59
N VAL A 172 -9.01 0.10 -10.35
CA VAL A 172 -9.62 -0.82 -11.32
C VAL A 172 -10.03 -0.11 -12.61
N SER A 173 -10.59 1.10 -12.51
CA SER A 173 -11.00 1.86 -13.70
C SER A 173 -9.93 2.80 -14.23
N ASP A 174 -9.05 3.32 -13.37
CA ASP A 174 -8.25 4.51 -13.71
C ASP A 174 -6.74 4.22 -13.81
N TRP A 175 -6.21 3.20 -13.11
CA TRP A 175 -4.78 2.88 -13.16
C TRP A 175 -4.44 1.88 -14.26
N ALA A 176 -3.50 2.25 -15.14
CA ALA A 176 -3.19 1.49 -16.35
C ALA A 176 -2.76 0.03 -16.12
N GLY A 177 -2.16 -0.28 -14.96
CA GLY A 177 -1.74 -1.64 -14.61
C GLY A 177 -2.87 -2.55 -14.13
N ALA A 178 -4.10 -2.06 -13.97
CA ALA A 178 -5.21 -2.82 -13.39
C ALA A 178 -5.71 -3.98 -14.26
N THR A 179 -5.33 -4.03 -15.53
CA THR A 179 -5.68 -5.14 -16.44
C THR A 179 -4.52 -6.11 -16.68
N ASP A 180 -3.31 -5.77 -16.22
CA ASP A 180 -2.15 -6.64 -16.33
C ASP A 180 -2.00 -7.49 -15.07
N VAL A 181 -2.39 -8.76 -15.17
CA VAL A 181 -2.29 -9.73 -14.08
C VAL A 181 -0.87 -9.94 -13.59
N SER A 182 0.14 -9.67 -14.43
CA SER A 182 1.55 -9.79 -14.05
C SER A 182 2.02 -8.62 -13.20
N ALA A 183 1.35 -7.48 -13.26
CA ALA A 183 1.60 -6.30 -12.42
C ALA A 183 0.68 -6.23 -11.20
N GLN A 184 -0.07 -7.30 -10.94
CA GLN A 184 -0.98 -7.44 -9.81
C GLN A 184 -0.43 -8.44 -8.81
N GLY A 185 -0.72 -8.18 -7.54
CA GLY A 185 -0.42 -9.11 -6.45
C GLY A 185 0.84 -8.77 -5.68
N ILE A 186 1.33 -9.80 -4.98
CA ILE A 186 2.33 -9.73 -3.93
C ILE A 186 3.48 -10.65 -4.33
N VAL A 187 4.71 -10.24 -4.02
CA VAL A 187 5.91 -11.06 -4.29
C VAL A 187 5.78 -12.44 -3.68
N THR A 188 6.14 -13.47 -4.46
CA THR A 188 6.13 -14.86 -4.00
C THR A 188 7.05 -15.04 -2.78
N GLY A 189 6.52 -15.56 -1.67
CA GLY A 189 7.29 -15.83 -0.45
C GLY A 189 7.06 -14.84 0.68
N LEU A 190 6.32 -13.75 0.44
CA LEU A 190 5.61 -13.07 1.53
C LEU A 190 4.43 -13.95 1.95
N ASP A 191 4.22 -14.11 3.25
CA ASP A 191 3.08 -14.87 3.76
C ASP A 191 1.77 -14.14 3.41
N SER A 192 0.64 -14.87 3.45
CA SER A 192 -0.71 -14.32 3.19
C SER A 192 -1.10 -13.21 4.16
N SER A 193 -0.24 -12.93 5.14
CA SER A 193 -0.29 -11.83 6.06
C SER A 193 0.46 -10.57 5.58
N GLY A 194 0.73 -10.35 4.29
CA GLY A 194 1.13 -9.01 3.88
C GLY A 194 1.47 -8.75 2.42
N GLY A 195 0.97 -7.62 1.89
CA GLY A 195 1.46 -7.06 0.63
C GLY A 195 0.50 -6.09 -0.08
N CYS A 196 0.85 -5.71 -1.31
CA CYS A 196 0.08 -4.79 -2.14
C CYS A 196 -1.31 -5.31 -2.48
N CYS A 197 -2.28 -4.41 -2.42
CA CYS A 197 -3.64 -4.71 -2.86
C CYS A 197 -3.70 -4.85 -4.40
N PRO A 198 -4.14 -6.02 -4.92
CA PRO A 198 -4.32 -6.20 -6.36
C PRO A 198 -5.45 -5.31 -6.92
N THR A 199 -6.51 -5.08 -6.14
CA THR A 199 -7.68 -4.26 -6.48
C THR A 199 -7.73 -2.96 -5.67
N ASP A 200 -8.79 -2.16 -5.83
CA ASP A 200 -9.08 -1.08 -4.89
C ASP A 200 -9.12 -1.66 -3.46
N PRO A 201 -8.39 -1.10 -2.49
CA PRO A 201 -8.59 -1.46 -1.09
C PRO A 201 -9.97 -0.94 -0.68
N THR A 202 -11.00 -1.78 -0.83
CA THR A 202 -12.38 -1.40 -0.55
C THR A 202 -12.63 -1.30 0.95
N VAL A 203 -13.48 -0.33 1.32
CA VAL A 203 -13.96 -0.05 2.68
C VAL A 203 -15.04 -1.05 3.12
N GLU A 204 -15.39 -2.03 2.28
CA GLU A 204 -16.45 -3.01 2.52
C GLU A 204 -15.89 -4.42 2.82
N GLY A 205 -15.48 -4.60 4.07
CA GLY A 205 -15.73 -5.78 4.90
C GLY A 205 -15.24 -7.18 4.51
N ASN A 206 -14.88 -7.52 3.26
CA ASN A 206 -14.45 -8.89 2.92
C ASN A 206 -13.72 -9.11 1.58
N THR A 207 -13.09 -8.10 0.97
CA THR A 207 -12.13 -8.33 -0.13
C THR A 207 -10.74 -7.92 0.36
N THR A 208 -10.12 -8.91 0.97
CA THR A 208 -8.99 -8.87 1.88
C THR A 208 -7.69 -8.42 1.22
N CYS A 209 -7.46 -7.12 1.17
CA CYS A 209 -6.09 -6.62 1.22
C CYS A 209 -5.79 -6.36 2.67
N ALA A 210 -5.05 -7.27 3.29
CA ALA A 210 -4.51 -6.97 4.57
C ALA A 210 -3.49 -5.86 4.44
N SER A 211 -3.90 -4.64 4.78
CA SER A 211 -2.93 -3.65 5.20
C SER A 211 -2.61 -3.92 6.66
N TYR A 212 -1.36 -4.24 6.95
CA TYR A 212 -0.82 -4.14 8.29
C TYR A 212 -0.70 -2.65 8.54
N SER A 213 -1.29 -2.20 9.63
CA SER A 213 -0.89 -0.95 10.23
C SER A 213 -0.35 -1.30 11.61
N ASP A 214 0.62 -0.52 12.08
CA ASP A 214 1.10 -0.61 13.47
C ASP A 214 -0.08 -0.41 14.47
N GLU A 215 -1.24 0.09 14.00
CA GLU A 215 -2.51 0.24 14.73
C GLU A 215 -3.36 -1.03 14.85
N HIS A 216 -3.31 -1.94 13.87
CA HIS A 216 -4.29 -3.03 13.76
C HIS A 216 -3.74 -4.42 14.04
N ASN A 217 -2.44 -4.59 14.25
CA ASN A 217 -1.78 -5.80 14.77
C ASN A 217 -2.15 -7.14 14.09
N LEU A 218 -2.85 -7.10 12.95
CA LEU A 218 -3.40 -8.27 12.27
C LEU A 218 -3.45 -8.02 10.77
N SER A 219 -3.18 -9.09 10.04
CA SER A 219 -3.22 -9.14 8.60
C SER A 219 -4.17 -10.26 8.19
N PRO A 220 -5.33 -9.97 7.58
CA PRO A 220 -6.23 -11.03 7.11
C PRO A 220 -5.73 -11.73 5.82
N ASP A 221 -5.84 -13.06 5.74
CA ASP A 221 -5.36 -13.88 4.62
C ASP A 221 -5.84 -13.36 3.25
N SER A 222 -4.90 -12.96 2.38
CA SER A 222 -5.19 -12.34 1.08
C SER A 222 -4.98 -13.26 -0.14
N LEU A 223 -4.94 -14.59 0.03
CA LEU A 223 -4.88 -15.47 -1.13
C LEU A 223 -6.25 -15.46 -1.84
N PRO A 224 -6.31 -15.31 -3.18
CA PRO A 224 -7.51 -15.68 -3.91
C PRO A 224 -7.82 -17.12 -3.55
N SER A 225 -9.09 -17.44 -3.27
CA SER A 225 -9.54 -18.82 -3.10
C SER A 225 -9.20 -19.59 -4.36
N GLY A 226 -7.99 -20.18 -4.41
CA GLY A 226 -7.65 -21.21 -5.35
C GLY A 226 -8.69 -22.29 -5.13
N ALA A 227 -9.49 -22.57 -6.15
CA ALA A 227 -10.41 -23.69 -6.15
C ALA A 227 -9.65 -24.88 -5.58
N LEU A 228 -10.09 -25.38 -4.42
CA LEU A 228 -9.59 -26.62 -3.87
C LEU A 228 -9.61 -27.62 -5.02
N PRO A 229 -8.50 -28.31 -5.36
CA PRO A 229 -8.59 -29.43 -6.25
C PRO A 229 -9.58 -30.38 -5.58
N ILE A 230 -10.73 -30.60 -6.24
CA ILE A 230 -11.68 -31.63 -5.86
C ILE A 230 -10.89 -32.92 -5.92
N MET A 231 -10.41 -33.35 -4.75
CA MET A 231 -9.80 -34.65 -4.56
C MET A 231 -10.95 -35.64 -4.72
N THR A 232 -11.16 -36.07 -5.96
CA THR A 232 -12.08 -37.16 -6.29
C THR A 232 -11.52 -38.40 -5.61
N THR A 233 -12.07 -38.73 -4.44
CA THR A 233 -11.84 -40.02 -3.79
C THR A 233 -12.29 -41.10 -4.79
N PRO A 234 -11.40 -41.95 -5.31
CA PRO A 234 -11.84 -43.07 -6.11
C PRO A 234 -12.61 -44.01 -5.19
N TRP A 235 -13.86 -44.28 -5.54
CA TRP A 235 -14.67 -45.31 -4.92
C TRP A 235 -14.01 -46.66 -5.16
N ALA A 236 -13.24 -47.13 -4.18
CA ALA A 236 -12.69 -48.48 -4.14
C ALA A 236 -13.29 -49.22 -2.95
N LEU A 237 -14.33 -50.02 -3.26
CA LEU A 237 -14.58 -51.36 -2.73
C LEU A 237 -14.38 -51.58 -1.21
N SER A 238 -15.42 -51.31 -0.42
CA SER A 238 -15.65 -52.06 0.82
C SER A 238 -16.44 -53.33 0.50
N VAL A 239 -15.68 -54.40 0.20
CA VAL A 239 -16.15 -55.79 0.18
C VAL A 239 -16.55 -56.18 1.60
N GLY A 240 -17.75 -56.74 1.74
CA GLY A 240 -18.27 -57.20 3.01
C GLY A 240 -17.50 -58.40 3.58
N VAL A 241 -17.47 -58.48 4.90
CA VAL A 241 -17.22 -59.73 5.62
C VAL A 241 -18.33 -59.87 6.65
N GLY A 242 -19.03 -61.00 6.56
CA GLY A 242 -20.26 -61.30 7.25
C GLY A 242 -20.07 -61.56 8.75
N ALA A 243 -21.09 -61.19 9.50
CA ALA A 243 -21.32 -61.71 10.84
C ALA A 243 -21.80 -63.17 10.72
N VAL A 244 -20.91 -64.12 11.03
CA VAL A 244 -21.31 -65.50 11.35
C VAL A 244 -21.31 -65.63 12.86
N VAL A 245 -22.52 -65.68 13.40
CA VAL A 245 -22.83 -66.20 14.72
C VAL A 245 -22.48 -67.69 14.72
N LEU A 246 -21.57 -68.13 15.58
CA LEU A 246 -21.48 -69.53 15.97
C LEU A 246 -21.09 -69.66 17.44
N SER A 247 -21.89 -70.52 18.07
CA SER A 247 -22.09 -70.77 19.48
C SER A 247 -21.15 -71.81 20.07
N ARG A 248 -20.83 -71.60 21.35
CA ARG A 248 -20.69 -72.58 22.46
C ARG A 248 -19.54 -73.64 22.47
N TRP A 249 -19.08 -73.84 23.72
CA TRP A 249 -18.47 -75.02 24.40
C TRP A 249 -16.94 -75.18 24.41
N LEU A 250 -16.39 -75.22 25.65
CA LEU A 250 -15.40 -76.14 26.27
C LEU A 250 -14.84 -75.44 27.53
N VAL A 251 -15.32 -75.68 28.76
CA VAL A 251 -14.95 -76.73 29.74
C VAL A 251 -13.45 -77.09 29.79
N GLY A 252 -12.84 -76.80 30.95
CA GLY A 252 -11.89 -77.69 31.65
C GLY A 252 -10.40 -77.35 31.55
N PHE A 253 -9.84 -76.73 32.59
CA PHE A 253 -8.96 -77.37 33.59
C PHE A 253 -8.92 -76.52 34.85
#